data_AF-A0A958P2F9-F1
#
_entry.id   AF-A0A958P2F9-F1
#
_cell.length_a   1.000
_cell.length_b   1.000
_cell.length_c   1.000
_cell.angle_alpha   90.00
_cell.angle_beta   90.00
_cell.angle_gamma   90.00
#
_symmetry.space_group_name_H-M   'P 1'
#
loop_
_entity.id
_entity.type
_entity.pdbx_description
1 polymer ?
#
loop_
_entity_poly.entity_id
_entity_poly.type
_entity_poly.pdbx_seq_one_letter_code
_entity_poly.pdbx_strand_id
1 'polypeptide(L)'
;MLNKKKLYWYAQLIGWLVYVFIVGLFNKLNGSEISSELIYSLLSIYLIGISISHFYRAIINKLHWMKYSLGLLVPRVLSSVFVLGIIIYLVQNVVLDVLIAHNSFEIDLVDAFPKVINWTLLLLLWSLFYFLFHFINNYKKEEIKNLKWQAAKNEIE
;
A
#
# COMPACT_ATOMS: atom_id res chain seq x y z
N MET A 1 21.70 7.24 -11.38
CA MET A 1 20.40 6.53 -11.25
C MET A 1 20.12 6.30 -9.77
N LEU A 2 18.99 6.79 -9.25
CA LEU A 2 18.58 6.49 -7.86
C LEU A 2 18.52 4.98 -7.65
N ASN A 3 19.13 4.50 -6.57
CA ASN A 3 19.04 3.09 -6.18
C ASN A 3 17.55 2.72 -6.00
N LYS A 4 17.08 1.66 -6.68
CA LYS A 4 15.68 1.21 -6.64
C LYS A 4 15.15 1.02 -5.22
N LYS A 5 16.01 0.61 -4.29
CA LYS A 5 15.69 0.50 -2.85
C LYS A 5 15.41 1.88 -2.24
N LYS A 6 16.25 2.89 -2.53
CA LYS A 6 16.06 4.27 -2.05
C LYS A 6 14.77 4.88 -2.61
N LEU A 7 14.52 4.71 -3.92
CA LEU A 7 13.31 5.22 -4.55
C LEU A 7 12.04 4.61 -3.94
N TYR A 8 12.04 3.30 -3.68
CA TYR A 8 10.94 2.65 -2.99
C TYR A 8 10.70 3.26 -1.60
N TRP A 9 11.75 3.43 -0.79
CA TRP A 9 11.62 4.01 0.55
C TRP A 9 11.08 5.43 0.51
N TYR A 10 11.58 6.29 -0.39
CA TYR A 10 11.03 7.63 -0.56
C TYR A 10 9.56 7.60 -0.97
N ALA A 11 9.18 6.72 -1.90
CA ALA A 11 7.78 6.58 -2.29
C ALA A 11 6.88 6.10 -1.14
N GLN A 12 7.35 5.20 -0.27
CA GLN A 12 6.60 4.78 0.92
C GLN A 12 6.44 5.91 1.92
N LEU A 13 7.54 6.53 2.34
CA LEU A 13 7.52 7.58 3.36
C LEU A 13 6.69 8.78 2.90
N ILE A 14 6.95 9.27 1.69
CA ILE A 14 6.23 10.43 1.13
C ILE A 14 4.78 10.07 0.85
N GLY A 15 4.49 8.91 0.26
CA GLY A 15 3.12 8.50 -0.08
C GLY A 15 2.22 8.40 1.16
N TRP A 16 2.68 7.74 2.21
CA TRP A 16 1.94 7.65 3.47
C TRP A 16 1.85 8.98 4.20
N LEU A 17 2.89 9.81 4.13
CA LEU A 17 2.88 11.15 4.72
C LEU A 17 1.85 12.06 4.02
N VAL A 18 1.81 12.04 2.69
CA VAL A 18 0.82 12.77 1.88
C VAL A 18 -0.58 12.29 2.20
N TYR A 19 -0.80 10.98 2.30
CA TYR A 19 -2.11 10.44 2.66
C TYR A 19 -2.57 10.92 4.04
N VAL A 20 -1.72 10.80 5.06
CA VAL A 20 -2.05 11.23 6.43
C VAL A 20 -2.24 12.74 6.51
N PHE A 21 -1.47 13.52 5.77
CA PHE A 21 -1.66 14.96 5.65
C PHE A 21 -3.03 15.31 5.05
N ILE A 22 -3.44 14.63 3.97
CA ILE A 22 -4.76 14.81 3.35
C ILE A 22 -5.86 14.45 4.36
N VAL A 23 -5.76 13.32 5.06
CA VAL A 23 -6.73 12.91 6.08
C VAL A 23 -6.82 13.94 7.20
N GLY A 24 -5.69 14.43 7.70
CA GLY A 24 -5.65 15.49 8.73
C GLY A 24 -6.29 16.79 8.25
N LEU A 25 -6.01 17.21 7.02
CA LEU A 25 -6.62 18.39 6.40
C LEU A 25 -8.15 18.24 6.29
N PHE A 26 -8.64 17.09 5.80
CA PHE A 26 -10.08 16.82 5.72
C PHE A 26 -10.76 16.85 7.08
N ASN A 27 -10.15 16.26 8.12
CA ASN A 27 -10.70 16.32 9.48
C ASN A 27 -10.79 17.77 9.98
N LYS A 28 -9.76 18.58 9.74
CA LYS A 28 -9.76 19.99 10.13
C LYS A 28 -10.81 20.81 9.37
N LEU A 29 -11.00 20.56 8.08
CA LEU A 29 -12.01 21.23 7.25
C LEU A 29 -13.45 20.86 7.68
N ASN A 30 -13.64 19.65 8.20
CA ASN A 30 -14.91 19.21 8.79
C ASN A 30 -15.14 19.71 10.22
N GLY A 31 -14.32 20.65 10.71
CA GLY A 31 -14.49 21.29 12.01
C GLY A 31 -13.93 20.52 13.20
N SER A 32 -13.17 19.44 12.97
CA SER A 32 -12.50 18.73 14.07
C SER A 32 -11.40 19.60 14.69
N GLU A 33 -11.36 19.66 16.01
CA GLU A 33 -10.24 20.25 16.74
C GLU A 33 -8.99 19.37 16.61
N ILE A 34 -7.81 20.00 16.70
CA ILE A 34 -6.56 19.26 16.72
C ILE A 34 -6.38 18.70 18.14
N SER A 35 -6.96 17.53 18.38
CA SER A 35 -6.86 16.79 19.64
C SER A 35 -5.67 15.82 19.63
N SER A 36 -5.23 15.39 20.81
CA SER A 36 -4.24 14.32 20.96
C SER A 36 -4.72 13.01 20.32
N GLU A 37 -6.00 12.70 20.42
CA GLU A 37 -6.63 11.53 19.78
C GLU A 37 -6.49 11.56 18.26
N LEU A 38 -6.74 12.71 17.62
CA LEU A 38 -6.56 12.85 16.17
C LEU A 38 -5.09 12.64 15.79
N ILE A 39 -4.16 13.21 16.55
CA ILE A 39 -2.72 13.03 16.30
C ILE A 39 -2.32 11.55 16.42
N TYR A 40 -2.79 10.85 17.46
CA TYR A 40 -2.52 9.43 17.63
C TYR A 40 -3.14 8.57 16.53
N SER A 41 -4.36 8.89 16.10
CA SER A 41 -5.02 8.23 14.99
C SER A 41 -4.22 8.41 13.68
N LEU A 42 -3.82 9.63 13.35
CA LEU A 42 -3.01 9.94 12.17
C LEU A 42 -1.64 9.24 12.21
N LEU A 43 -0.98 9.22 13.37
CA LEU A 43 0.28 8.52 13.57
C LEU A 43 0.11 7.01 13.42
N SER A 44 -0.97 6.43 13.96
CA SER A 44 -1.28 5.00 13.82
C SER A 44 -1.45 4.61 12.35
N ILE A 45 -2.17 5.43 11.56
CA ILE A 45 -2.38 5.22 10.12
C ILE A 45 -1.04 5.25 9.38
N TYR A 46 -0.17 6.22 9.69
CA TYR A 46 1.16 6.34 9.08
C TYR A 46 2.02 5.09 9.33
N LEU A 47 2.12 4.66 10.59
CA LEU A 47 2.97 3.54 11.00
C LEU A 47 2.43 2.21 10.49
N ILE A 48 1.11 1.98 10.60
CA ILE A 48 0.45 0.78 10.07
C ILE A 48 0.60 0.74 8.55
N GLY A 49 0.36 1.86 7.87
CA GLY A 49 0.48 1.96 6.41
C GLY A 49 1.86 1.57 5.90
N ILE A 50 2.91 2.12 6.50
CA ILE A 50 4.30 1.74 6.17
C ILE A 50 4.53 0.26 6.48
N SER A 51 4.14 -0.21 7.66
CA SER A 51 4.41 -1.59 8.10
C SER A 51 3.74 -2.61 7.17
N ILE A 52 2.46 -2.39 6.88
CA ILE A 52 1.66 -3.31 6.09
C ILE A 52 2.06 -3.30 4.62
N SER A 53 2.47 -2.15 4.07
CA SER A 53 2.95 -2.09 2.68
C SER A 53 4.24 -2.88 2.49
N HIS A 54 5.14 -2.86 3.47
CA HIS A 54 6.36 -3.67 3.46
C HIS A 54 6.07 -5.15 3.61
N PHE A 55 5.18 -5.51 4.54
CA PHE A 55 4.73 -6.88 4.73
C PHE A 55 4.09 -7.44 3.46
N TYR A 56 3.16 -6.70 2.86
CA TYR A 56 2.49 -7.10 1.63
C TYR A 56 3.45 -7.21 0.46
N ARG A 57 4.40 -6.26 0.32
CA ARG A 57 5.50 -6.38 -0.64
C ARG A 57 6.32 -7.66 -0.45
N ALA A 58 6.61 -8.04 0.80
CA ALA A 58 7.35 -9.27 1.09
C ALA A 58 6.57 -10.51 0.61
N ILE A 59 5.24 -10.55 0.82
CA ILE A 59 4.35 -11.60 0.30
C ILE A 59 4.44 -11.66 -1.24
N ILE A 60 4.22 -10.53 -1.91
CA ILE A 60 4.26 -10.43 -3.39
C ILE A 60 5.58 -10.97 -3.95
N ASN A 61 6.70 -10.60 -3.32
CA ASN A 61 8.03 -11.01 -3.79
C ASN A 61 8.34 -12.47 -3.47
N LYS A 62 8.00 -12.96 -2.27
CA LYS A 62 8.22 -14.36 -1.85
C LYS A 62 7.41 -15.34 -2.69
N LEU A 63 6.20 -14.96 -3.08
CA LEU A 63 5.30 -15.77 -3.91
C LEU A 63 5.45 -15.49 -5.41
N HIS A 64 6.43 -14.67 -5.81
CA HIS A 64 6.76 -14.33 -7.20
C HIS A 64 5.56 -13.88 -8.05
N TRP A 65 4.73 -12.99 -7.51
CA TRP A 65 3.46 -12.64 -8.17
C TRP A 65 3.62 -12.01 -9.55
N MET A 66 4.76 -11.38 -9.81
CA MET A 66 5.10 -10.81 -11.12
C MET A 66 5.19 -11.85 -12.25
N LYS A 67 5.22 -13.16 -11.95
CA LYS A 67 5.24 -14.24 -12.95
C LYS A 67 3.84 -14.63 -13.45
N TYR A 68 2.78 -14.21 -12.76
CA TYR A 68 1.43 -14.59 -13.15
C TYR A 68 0.86 -13.66 -14.22
N SER A 69 -0.01 -14.22 -15.06
CA SER A 69 -0.83 -13.42 -15.97
C SER A 69 -1.81 -12.54 -15.19
N LEU A 70 -2.25 -11.44 -15.81
CA LEU A 70 -3.19 -10.49 -15.20
C LEU A 70 -4.44 -11.18 -14.63
N GLY A 71 -5.01 -12.15 -15.36
CA GLY A 71 -6.22 -12.88 -14.93
C GLY A 71 -6.04 -13.67 -13.62
N LEU A 72 -4.82 -14.12 -13.30
CA LEU A 72 -4.52 -14.80 -12.04
C LEU A 72 -4.02 -13.84 -10.96
N LEU A 73 -3.44 -12.70 -11.35
CA LEU A 73 -2.91 -11.70 -10.44
C LEU A 73 -4.02 -10.90 -9.76
N VAL A 74 -4.98 -10.41 -10.54
CA VAL A 74 -6.08 -9.56 -10.05
C VAL A 74 -6.87 -10.21 -8.90
N PRO A 75 -7.41 -11.44 -9.01
CA PRO A 75 -8.17 -12.04 -7.91
C PRO A 75 -7.32 -12.26 -6.65
N ARG A 76 -6.02 -12.53 -6.80
CA ARG A 76 -5.10 -12.69 -5.65
C ARG A 76 -4.81 -11.38 -4.95
N VAL A 77 -4.66 -10.30 -5.71
CA VAL A 77 -4.52 -8.94 -5.15
C VAL A 77 -5.79 -8.58 -4.39
N LEU A 78 -6.97 -8.75 -5.01
CA LEU A 78 -8.26 -8.44 -4.39
C LEU A 78 -8.51 -9.23 -3.10
N SER A 79 -8.23 -10.54 -3.10
CA SER A 79 -8.41 -11.34 -1.88
C SER A 79 -7.41 -10.97 -0.80
N SER A 80 -6.15 -10.71 -1.16
CA SER A 80 -5.10 -10.39 -0.19
C SER A 80 -5.32 -9.02 0.45
N VAL A 81 -5.64 -7.99 -0.32
CA VAL A 81 -5.89 -6.66 0.24
C VAL A 81 -7.16 -6.62 1.09
N PHE A 82 -8.17 -7.44 0.78
CA PHE A 82 -9.35 -7.60 1.63
C PHE A 82 -9.00 -8.26 2.98
N VAL A 83 -8.25 -9.37 2.95
CA VAL A 83 -7.77 -10.04 4.17
C VAL A 83 -6.88 -9.12 4.99
N LEU A 84 -5.97 -8.38 4.35
CA LEU A 84 -5.13 -7.39 5.03
C LEU A 84 -5.97 -6.24 5.60
N GLY A 85 -7.02 -5.80 4.91
CA GLY A 85 -7.95 -4.78 5.43
C GLY A 85 -8.62 -5.22 6.74
N ILE A 86 -9.04 -6.48 6.83
CA ILE A 86 -9.56 -7.07 8.07
C ILE A 86 -8.50 -7.09 9.17
N ILE A 87 -7.28 -7.56 8.86
CA ILE A 87 -6.18 -7.60 9.82
C ILE A 87 -5.84 -6.20 10.35
N ILE A 88 -5.77 -5.21 9.46
CA ILE A 88 -5.48 -3.84 9.84
C ILE A 88 -6.57 -3.28 10.76
N TYR A 89 -7.85 -3.49 10.42
CA TYR A 89 -8.96 -3.07 11.27
C TYR A 89 -8.80 -3.64 12.69
N LEU A 90 -8.54 -4.94 12.82
CA LEU A 90 -8.34 -5.57 14.13
C LEU A 90 -7.16 -4.95 14.89
N VAL A 91 -6.02 -4.77 14.22
CA VAL A 91 -4.84 -4.13 14.81
C VAL A 91 -5.15 -2.69 15.24
N GLN A 92 -5.89 -1.94 14.43
CA GLN A 92 -6.19 -0.54 14.69
C GLN A 92 -7.14 -0.36 15.88
N ASN A 93 -8.19 -1.18 16.03
CA ASN A 93 -9.06 -1.11 17.22
C ASN A 93 -8.29 -1.53 18.48
N VAL A 94 -7.40 -2.53 18.41
CA VAL A 94 -6.56 -2.89 19.57
C VAL A 94 -5.64 -1.72 19.96
N VAL A 95 -5.01 -1.06 18.98
CA VAL A 95 -4.11 0.06 19.26
C VAL A 95 -4.85 1.30 19.76
N LEU A 96 -5.97 1.67 19.15
CA LEU A 96 -6.68 2.90 19.48
C LEU A 96 -7.63 2.71 20.67
N ASP A 97 -8.47 1.68 20.65
CA ASP A 97 -9.55 1.55 21.64
C ASP A 97 -9.04 0.94 22.94
N VAL A 98 -8.19 -0.10 22.85
CA VAL A 98 -7.71 -0.82 24.04
C VAL A 98 -6.48 -0.13 24.65
N LEU A 99 -5.45 0.17 23.85
CA LEU A 99 -4.19 0.70 24.39
C LEU A 99 -4.20 2.20 24.66
N ILE A 100 -4.94 2.99 23.87
CA ILE A 100 -4.95 4.45 24.01
C ILE A 100 -6.20 4.89 24.78
N ALA A 101 -7.39 4.50 24.33
CA ALA A 101 -8.65 4.92 24.95
C ALA A 101 -9.04 4.11 26.21
N HIS A 102 -8.36 2.99 26.49
CA HIS A 102 -8.66 2.11 27.63
C HIS A 102 -10.11 1.58 27.67
N ASN A 103 -10.73 1.45 26.51
CA ASN A 103 -12.08 0.92 26.34
C ASN A 103 -12.09 -0.61 26.21
N SER A 104 -13.27 -1.23 26.40
CA SER A 104 -13.49 -2.64 26.08
C SER A 104 -13.29 -2.88 24.58
N PHE A 105 -12.66 -4.00 24.24
CA PHE A 105 -12.59 -4.44 22.85
C PHE A 105 -13.95 -4.94 22.40
N GLU A 106 -14.64 -4.16 21.57
CA GLU A 106 -15.95 -4.51 21.01
C GLU A 106 -15.89 -4.46 19.49
N ILE A 107 -16.44 -5.48 18.84
CA ILE A 107 -16.55 -5.55 17.39
C ILE A 107 -18.00 -5.29 17.01
N ASP A 108 -18.27 -4.08 16.53
CA ASP A 108 -19.49 -3.80 15.79
C ASP A 108 -19.25 -4.01 14.29
N LEU A 109 -19.98 -4.95 13.69
CA LEU A 109 -19.88 -5.26 12.26
C LEU A 109 -20.33 -4.10 11.38
N VAL A 110 -21.27 -3.27 11.84
CA VAL A 110 -21.76 -2.10 11.11
C VAL A 110 -20.66 -1.06 10.97
N ASP A 111 -19.89 -0.82 12.03
CA ASP A 111 -18.74 0.08 12.02
C ASP A 111 -17.49 -0.55 11.40
N ALA A 112 -17.33 -1.88 11.52
CA ALA A 112 -16.19 -2.61 10.96
C ALA A 112 -16.18 -2.54 9.42
N PHE A 113 -17.34 -2.74 8.79
CA PHE A 113 -17.46 -2.82 7.34
C PHE A 113 -16.85 -1.61 6.61
N PRO A 114 -17.24 -0.35 6.87
CA PRO A 114 -16.66 0.80 6.18
C PRO A 114 -15.16 0.96 6.46
N LYS A 115 -14.69 0.64 7.68
CA LYS A 115 -13.26 0.70 8.04
C LYS A 115 -12.43 -0.33 7.25
N VAL A 116 -12.91 -1.57 7.13
CA VAL A 116 -12.27 -2.63 6.35
C VAL A 116 -12.25 -2.29 4.86
N ILE A 117 -13.36 -1.79 4.32
CA ILE A 117 -13.44 -1.38 2.92
C ILE A 117 -12.48 -0.22 2.63
N ASN A 118 -12.39 0.76 3.52
CA ASN A 118 -11.46 1.88 3.37
C ASN A 118 -10.00 1.39 3.24
N TRP A 119 -9.54 0.55 4.19
CA TRP A 119 -8.20 -0.02 4.13
C TRP A 119 -7.98 -0.91 2.90
N THR A 120 -9.00 -1.67 2.50
CA THR A 120 -8.96 -2.50 1.28
C THR A 120 -8.74 -1.62 0.04
N LEU A 121 -9.49 -0.53 -0.12
CA LEU A 121 -9.35 0.40 -1.24
C LEU A 121 -8.00 1.12 -1.22
N LEU A 122 -7.51 1.51 -0.05
CA LEU A 122 -6.21 2.14 0.10
C LEU A 122 -5.07 1.21 -0.30
N LEU A 123 -5.12 -0.06 0.11
CA LEU A 123 -4.14 -1.07 -0.30
C LEU A 123 -4.27 -1.46 -1.78
N LEU A 124 -5.48 -1.41 -2.35
CA LEU A 124 -5.68 -1.57 -3.79
C LEU A 124 -4.98 -0.46 -4.56
N LEU A 125 -5.15 0.80 -4.13
CA LEU A 125 -4.46 1.94 -4.73
C LEU A 125 -2.94 1.79 -4.63
N TRP A 126 -2.45 1.41 -3.46
CA TRP A 126 -1.03 1.10 -3.27
C TRP A 126 -0.54 -0.02 -4.21
N SER A 127 -1.35 -1.08 -4.37
CA SER A 127 -1.05 -2.20 -5.27
C SER A 127 -0.93 -1.72 -6.72
N LEU A 128 -1.85 -0.87 -7.17
CA LEU A 128 -1.83 -0.29 -8.51
C LEU A 128 -0.52 0.46 -8.75
N PHE A 129 -0.10 1.34 -7.83
CA PHE A 129 1.19 2.04 -7.95
C PHE A 129 2.37 1.07 -7.97
N TYR A 130 2.37 0.05 -7.11
CA TYR A 130 3.44 -0.94 -7.05
C TYR A 130 3.59 -1.72 -8.36
N PHE A 131 2.48 -2.28 -8.86
CA PHE A 131 2.49 -3.07 -10.09
C PHE A 131 2.75 -2.22 -11.34
N LEU A 132 2.21 -1.00 -11.40
CA LEU A 132 2.47 -0.07 -12.50
C LEU A 132 3.96 0.27 -12.60
N PHE A 133 4.59 0.61 -11.48
CA PHE A 133 6.02 0.89 -11.44
C PHE A 133 6.85 -0.32 -11.91
N HIS A 134 6.47 -1.54 -11.49
CA HIS A 134 7.17 -2.74 -11.91
C HIS A 134 6.96 -3.07 -13.39
N PHE A 135 5.74 -2.91 -13.89
CA PHE A 135 5.37 -3.15 -15.29
C PHE A 135 6.16 -2.23 -16.24
N ILE A 136 6.17 -0.92 -15.96
CA ILE A 136 6.93 0.06 -16.75
C ILE A 136 8.43 -0.28 -16.76
N ASN A 137 8.98 -0.68 -15.62
CA ASN A 137 10.40 -1.04 -15.55
C ASN A 137 10.74 -2.32 -16.31
N ASN A 138 9.84 -3.29 -16.36
CA ASN A 138 10.05 -4.51 -17.13
C ASN A 138 9.88 -4.25 -18.63
N TYR A 139 8.88 -3.48 -19.02
CA TYR A 139 8.67 -3.05 -20.41
C TYR A 139 9.92 -2.38 -20.99
N LYS A 140 10.47 -1.38 -20.28
CA LYS A 140 11.70 -0.67 -20.70
C LYS A 140 12.91 -1.59 -20.87
N LYS A 141 13.02 -2.63 -20.03
CA LYS A 141 14.14 -3.59 -20.12
C LYS A 141 14.01 -4.49 -21.35
N GLU A 142 12.82 -4.98 -21.62
CA GLU A 142 12.58 -5.82 -22.80
C GLU A 142 12.76 -5.02 -24.10
N GLU A 143 12.32 -3.77 -24.13
CA GLU A 143 12.55 -2.87 -25.26
C GLU A 143 14.04 -2.66 -25.55
N ILE A 144 14.84 -2.32 -24.53
CA ILE A 144 16.30 -2.16 -24.66
C ILE A 144 16.96 -3.46 -25.13
N LYS A 145 16.51 -4.62 -24.61
CA LYS A 145 17.03 -5.93 -25.02
C LYS A 145 16.74 -6.21 -26.49
N ASN A 146 15.52 -5.90 -26.95
CA ASN A 146 15.12 -6.08 -28.34
C ASN A 146 15.94 -5.17 -29.27
N LEU A 147 16.12 -3.89 -28.91
CA LEU A 147 16.95 -2.95 -29.68
C LEU A 147 18.40 -3.42 -29.79
N LYS A 148 18.99 -3.93 -28.70
CA LYS A 148 20.35 -4.50 -28.72
C LYS A 148 20.44 -5.74 -29.60
N TRP A 149 19.42 -6.58 -29.60
CA TRP A 149 19.37 -7.78 -30.44
C TRP A 149 19.27 -7.40 -31.93
N GLN A 150 18.47 -6.39 -32.27
CA GLN A 150 18.38 -5.86 -33.63
C GLN A 150 19.71 -5.26 -34.10
N ALA A 151 20.36 -4.44 -33.27
CA ALA A 151 21.66 -3.85 -33.60
C ALA A 151 22.74 -4.93 -33.83
N ALA A 152 22.81 -5.93 -32.95
CA ALA A 152 23.76 -7.04 -33.09
C ALA A 152 23.51 -7.87 -34.36
N LYS A 153 22.25 -8.03 -34.78
CA LYS A 153 21.92 -8.71 -36.05
C LYS A 153 22.44 -7.91 -37.24
N ASN A 154 22.26 -6.58 -37.23
CA ASN A 154 22.67 -5.70 -38.32
C ASN A 154 24.20 -5.54 -38.44
N GLU A 155 24.97 -5.80 -37.38
CA GLU A 155 26.45 -5.77 -37.43
C GLU A 155 27.06 -7.04 -38.04
N ILE A 156 26.28 -8.14 -38.13
CA ILE A 156 26.72 -9.43 -38.67
C ILE A 156 26.38 -9.57 -40.17
N GLU A 157 25.40 -8.80 -40.65
CA GLU A 157 25.04 -8.65 -42.07
C GLU A 157 25.98 -7.65 -42.78
#